data_AF-A0A9Q6N2L6-F1
#
_entry.id   AF-A0A9Q6N2L6-F1
#
_cell.length_a   1.000
_cell.length_b   1.000
_cell.length_c   1.000
_cell.angle_alpha   90.00
_cell.angle_beta   90.00
_cell.angle_gamma   90.00
#
_symmetry.space_group_name_H-M   'P 1'
#
loop_
_entity.id
_entity.type
_entity.pdbx_description
1 polymer ?
#
loop_
_entity_poly.entity_id
_entity_poly.type
_entity_poly.pdbx_seq_one_letter_code
_entity_poly.pdbx_strand_id
1 'polypeptide(L)'
;MSIDIACYTSISIDDLRERLSVVKEKYGHLFDGPYLLFEPHIILSGQQLALLDDRVKKYNHETKLSIAEEYGLKEPKSYFMIAVNDKSFPELNTSGIADVFRRELGEGNIIVLLNGEDLI
;
A
#
# COMPACT_ATOMS: atom_id res chain seq x y z
N MET A 1 11.11 -0.65 -17.41
CA MET A 1 10.54 0.25 -16.38
C MET A 1 9.47 -0.52 -15.63
N SER A 2 9.65 -0.73 -14.34
CA SER A 2 8.57 -1.23 -13.45
C SER A 2 7.63 -0.08 -13.15
N ILE A 3 6.35 -0.38 -12.91
CA ILE A 3 5.41 0.61 -12.38
C ILE A 3 4.86 -0.02 -11.10
N ASP A 4 5.15 0.61 -9.98
CA ASP A 4 4.81 0.12 -8.66
C ASP A 4 3.89 1.13 -7.97
N ILE A 5 2.80 0.64 -7.39
CA ILE A 5 1.85 1.42 -6.61
C ILE A 5 2.05 1.02 -5.14
N ALA A 6 2.57 1.94 -4.34
CA ALA A 6 2.76 1.76 -2.91
C ALA A 6 1.55 2.30 -2.15
N CYS A 7 0.98 1.48 -1.27
CA CYS A 7 -0.19 1.82 -0.49
C CYS A 7 0.16 1.79 1.00
N TYR A 8 0.03 2.93 1.69
CA TYR A 8 0.28 3.07 3.13
C TYR A 8 -1.05 3.25 3.85
N THR A 9 -1.28 2.56 4.96
CA THR A 9 -2.57 2.59 5.64
C THR A 9 -2.46 2.75 7.16
N SER A 10 -3.48 3.38 7.76
CA SER A 10 -3.68 3.47 9.21
C SER A 10 -4.45 2.26 9.79
N ILE A 11 -4.67 1.24 8.96
CA ILE A 11 -5.40 0.00 9.27
C ILE A 11 -4.41 -1.02 9.84
N SER A 12 -4.85 -1.79 10.85
CA SER A 12 -4.03 -2.87 11.41
C SER A 12 -3.70 -3.93 10.35
N ILE A 13 -2.61 -4.67 10.52
CA ILE A 13 -2.21 -5.68 9.52
C ILE A 13 -3.26 -6.79 9.36
N ASP A 14 -3.93 -7.18 10.45
CA ASP A 14 -4.93 -8.23 10.44
C ASP A 14 -6.20 -7.76 9.72
N ASP A 15 -6.71 -6.58 10.07
CA ASP A 15 -7.87 -5.97 9.38
C ASP A 15 -7.57 -5.69 7.90
N LEU A 16 -6.34 -5.26 7.59
CA LEU A 16 -5.93 -4.99 6.20
C LEU A 16 -5.94 -6.27 5.37
N ARG A 17 -5.45 -7.40 5.91
CA ARG A 17 -5.48 -8.70 5.21
C ARG A 17 -6.90 -9.13 4.89
N GLU A 18 -7.83 -8.97 5.83
CA GLU A 18 -9.24 -9.30 5.61
C GLU A 18 -9.84 -8.42 4.50
N ARG A 19 -9.63 -7.10 4.57
CA ARG A 19 -10.11 -6.18 3.54
C ARG A 19 -9.50 -6.43 2.17
N LEU A 20 -8.19 -6.71 2.09
CA LEU A 20 -7.54 -7.07 0.83
C LEU A 20 -8.07 -8.39 0.26
N SER A 21 -8.46 -9.34 1.11
CA SER A 21 -9.11 -10.59 0.66
C SER A 21 -10.46 -10.30 0.01
N VAL A 22 -11.28 -9.42 0.62
CA VAL A 22 -12.55 -8.97 0.02
C VAL A 22 -12.33 -8.22 -1.30
N VAL A 23 -11.30 -7.37 -1.39
CA VAL A 23 -10.94 -6.68 -2.63
C VAL A 23 -10.54 -7.68 -3.72
N LYS A 24 -9.72 -8.69 -3.39
CA LYS A 24 -9.33 -9.76 -4.32
C LYS A 24 -10.55 -10.56 -4.81
N GLU A 25 -11.52 -10.84 -3.95
CA GLU A 25 -12.76 -11.53 -4.36
C GLU A 25 -13.64 -10.67 -5.29
N LYS A 26 -13.78 -9.38 -4.98
CA LYS A 26 -14.65 -8.46 -5.73
C LYS A 26 -14.05 -8.00 -7.06
N TYR A 27 -12.73 -7.86 -7.12
CA TYR A 27 -11.99 -7.31 -8.25
C TYR A 27 -10.94 -8.28 -8.80
N GLY A 28 -11.14 -9.60 -8.62
CA GLY A 28 -10.15 -10.63 -8.97
C GLY A 28 -9.59 -10.52 -10.38
N HIS A 29 -10.43 -10.18 -11.36
CA HIS A 29 -10.03 -9.95 -12.75
C HIS A 29 -8.90 -8.92 -12.92
N LEU A 30 -8.82 -7.90 -12.05
CA LEU A 30 -7.74 -6.92 -12.07
C LEU A 30 -6.40 -7.52 -11.61
N PHE A 31 -6.46 -8.49 -10.68
CA PHE A 31 -5.29 -9.08 -10.01
C PHE A 31 -4.88 -10.46 -10.58
N ASP A 32 -5.62 -10.99 -11.55
CA ASP A 32 -5.35 -12.26 -12.25
C ASP A 32 -4.43 -12.10 -13.47
N GLY A 33 -3.64 -11.03 -13.53
CA GLY A 33 -2.71 -10.80 -14.63
C GLY A 33 -2.27 -9.35 -14.77
N PRO A 34 -3.17 -8.38 -15.01
CA PRO A 34 -2.78 -7.00 -15.29
C PRO A 34 -2.05 -6.33 -14.13
N TYR A 35 -2.49 -6.60 -12.90
CA TYR A 35 -1.88 -6.12 -11.67
C TYR A 35 -1.50 -7.29 -10.77
N LEU A 36 -0.41 -7.13 -10.02
CA LEU A 36 0.03 -8.10 -9.02
C LEU A 36 -0.05 -7.46 -7.64
N LEU A 37 -0.99 -7.91 -6.82
CA LEU A 37 -1.17 -7.43 -5.45
C LEU A 37 -0.32 -8.27 -4.47
N PHE A 38 0.64 -7.63 -3.81
CA PHE A 38 1.51 -8.27 -2.83
C PHE A 38 0.89 -8.36 -1.44
N GLU A 39 1.43 -9.25 -0.62
CA GLU A 39 1.03 -9.39 0.78
C GLU A 39 1.31 -8.11 1.57
N PRO A 40 0.40 -7.71 2.47
CA PRO A 40 0.61 -6.55 3.31
C PRO A 40 1.64 -6.84 4.41
N HIS A 41 2.24 -5.77 4.89
CA HIS A 41 3.28 -5.78 5.90
C HIS A 41 3.02 -4.70 6.96
N ILE A 42 3.49 -4.94 8.18
CA ILE A 42 3.37 -3.98 9.29
C ILE A 42 4.30 -2.78 9.10
N ILE A 43 3.85 -1.60 9.53
CA ILE A 43 4.70 -0.44 9.81
C ILE A 43 4.81 -0.33 11.33
N LEU A 44 6.05 -0.37 11.83
CA LEU A 44 6.30 -0.20 13.25
C LEU A 44 6.28 1.29 13.61
N SER A 45 5.67 1.61 14.75
CA SER A 45 5.72 2.96 15.31
C SER A 45 7.14 3.34 15.73
N GLY A 46 7.40 4.65 15.89
CA GLY A 46 8.70 5.15 16.36
C GLY A 46 9.16 4.52 17.69
N GLN A 47 8.23 4.25 18.61
CA GLN A 47 8.52 3.57 19.88
C GLN A 47 8.98 2.12 19.68
N GLN A 48 8.32 1.38 18.78
CA GLN A 48 8.69 0.00 18.44
C GLN A 48 10.02 -0.05 17.69
N LEU A 49 10.31 0.93 16.84
CA LEU A 49 11.56 1.04 16.10
C LEU A 49 12.77 1.31 16.98
N ALA A 50 12.59 2.02 18.09
CA ALA A 50 13.65 2.27 19.06
C ALA A 50 14.16 0.98 19.72
N LEU A 51 13.33 -0.08 19.75
CA LEU A 51 13.65 -1.38 20.34
C LEU A 51 14.28 -2.36 19.34
N LEU A 52 14.45 -1.96 18.09
CA LEU A 52 14.90 -2.86 17.02
C LEU A 52 16.42 -2.80 16.84
N ASP A 53 17.10 -3.94 17.04
CA ASP A 53 18.56 -4.04 16.89
C ASP A 53 19.02 -4.15 15.42
N ASP A 54 18.17 -4.72 14.55
CA ASP A 54 18.45 -4.89 13.13
C ASP A 54 18.38 -3.55 12.40
N ARG A 55 19.54 -2.97 12.11
CA ARG A 55 19.66 -1.65 11.44
C ARG A 55 18.98 -1.60 10.08
N VAL A 56 19.02 -2.69 9.31
CA VAL A 56 18.44 -2.71 7.95
C VAL A 56 16.92 -2.73 8.04
N LYS A 57 16.36 -3.57 8.91
CA LYS A 57 14.92 -3.58 9.17
C LYS A 57 14.45 -2.25 9.75
N LYS A 58 15.19 -1.70 10.71
CA LYS A 58 14.87 -0.41 11.33
C LYS A 58 14.77 0.70 10.29
N TYR A 59 15.82 0.87 9.47
CA TYR A 59 15.84 1.84 8.38
C TYR A 59 14.65 1.66 7.43
N ASN A 60 14.37 0.42 7.02
CA ASN A 60 13.26 0.11 6.11
C ASN A 60 11.88 0.47 6.67
N HIS A 61 11.67 0.38 7.99
CA HIS A 61 10.42 0.79 8.62
C HIS A 61 10.39 2.29 8.86
N GLU A 62 11.50 2.91 9.26
CA GLU A 62 11.63 4.37 9.40
C GLU A 62 11.29 5.08 8.08
N THR A 63 11.85 4.63 6.96
CA THR A 63 11.53 5.19 5.64
C THR A 63 10.04 5.11 5.32
N LYS A 64 9.38 3.97 5.62
CA LYS A 64 7.95 3.80 5.33
C LYS A 64 7.08 4.67 6.23
N LEU A 65 7.45 4.79 7.50
CA LEU A 65 6.78 5.67 8.45
C LEU A 65 6.89 7.13 7.98
N SER A 66 8.11 7.57 7.65
CA SER A 66 8.36 8.94 7.19
C SER A 66 7.61 9.28 5.90
N ILE A 67 7.61 8.40 4.90
CA ILE A 67 6.83 8.62 3.66
C ILE A 67 5.34 8.77 3.99
N ALA A 68 4.77 7.84 4.76
CA ALA A 68 3.35 7.90 5.08
C ALA A 68 2.95 9.18 5.84
N GLU A 69 3.78 9.61 6.80
CA GLU A 69 3.57 10.84 7.56
C GLU A 69 3.75 12.11 6.70
N GLU A 70 4.71 12.12 5.78
CA GLU A 70 4.95 13.23 4.83
C GLU A 70 3.72 13.51 3.96
N TYR A 71 3.05 12.44 3.50
CA TYR A 71 1.79 12.54 2.75
C TYR A 71 0.55 12.67 3.63
N GLY A 72 0.72 12.90 4.94
CA GLY A 72 -0.37 13.27 5.85
C GLY A 72 -1.14 12.10 6.48
N LEU A 73 -0.67 10.85 6.34
CA LEU A 73 -1.30 9.71 6.99
C LEU A 73 -1.02 9.74 8.50
N LYS A 74 -2.08 9.80 9.30
CA LYS A 74 -1.97 9.74 10.76
C LYS A 74 -1.85 8.30 11.22
N GLU A 75 -0.89 8.04 12.10
CA GLU A 75 -0.63 6.73 12.69
C GLU A 75 -0.53 5.59 11.65
N PRO A 76 0.46 5.59 10.75
CA PRO A 76 0.65 4.51 9.79
C PRO A 76 0.89 3.17 10.50
N LYS A 77 0.14 2.13 10.12
CA LYS A 77 0.18 0.81 10.77
C LYS A 77 0.58 -0.31 9.83
N SER A 78 0.30 -0.17 8.54
CA SER A 78 0.60 -1.21 7.56
C SER A 78 0.79 -0.63 6.16
N TYR A 79 1.40 -1.40 5.27
CA TYR A 79 1.54 -1.05 3.87
C TYR A 79 1.45 -2.30 2.99
N PHE A 80 1.14 -2.10 1.73
CA PHE A 80 1.21 -3.14 0.70
C PHE A 80 1.64 -2.52 -0.64
N MET A 81 1.98 -3.37 -1.59
CA MET A 81 2.41 -2.94 -2.92
C MET A 81 1.57 -3.61 -4.00
N ILE A 82 1.45 -2.93 -5.13
CA ILE A 82 0.86 -3.47 -6.35
C ILE A 82 1.83 -3.21 -7.49
N ALA A 83 2.21 -4.22 -8.25
CA ALA A 83 3.00 -4.03 -9.47
C ALA A 83 2.08 -4.06 -10.70
N VAL A 84 2.33 -3.18 -11.66
CA VAL A 84 1.69 -3.24 -12.98
C VAL A 84 2.45 -4.24 -13.84
N ASN A 85 1.78 -5.35 -14.16
CA ASN A 85 2.33 -6.40 -14.99
C ASN A 85 1.96 -6.21 -16.47
N ASP A 86 0.73 -5.77 -16.76
CA ASP A 86 0.30 -5.37 -18.12
C ASP A 86 0.11 -3.85 -18.23
N LYS A 87 0.98 -3.21 -19.01
CA LYS A 87 1.01 -1.76 -19.21
C LYS A 87 0.11 -1.26 -20.33
N SER A 88 -0.63 -2.16 -20.98
CA SER A 88 -1.71 -1.76 -21.89
C SER A 88 -2.94 -1.23 -21.14
N PHE A 89 -2.99 -1.44 -19.81
CA PHE A 89 -4.10 -1.04 -18.93
C PHE A 89 -5.46 -1.49 -19.49
N PRO A 90 -5.67 -2.80 -19.67
CA PRO A 90 -6.81 -3.32 -20.43
C PRO A 90 -8.17 -2.99 -19.79
N GLU A 91 -8.22 -2.74 -18.48
CA GLU A 91 -9.44 -2.47 -17.74
C GLU A 91 -9.39 -1.14 -16.97
N LEU A 92 -8.43 -1.02 -16.05
CA LEU A 92 -8.19 0.20 -15.28
C LEU A 92 -6.73 0.63 -15.42
N ASN A 93 -6.50 1.94 -15.41
CA ASN A 93 -5.17 2.52 -15.27
C ASN A 93 -4.78 2.63 -13.78
N THR A 94 -3.57 3.13 -13.51
CA THR A 94 -3.02 3.26 -12.15
C THR A 94 -3.88 4.14 -11.24
N SER A 95 -4.48 5.21 -11.77
CA SER A 95 -5.40 6.08 -11.01
C SER A 95 -6.69 5.33 -10.66
N GLY A 96 -7.26 4.57 -11.60
CA GLY A 96 -8.43 3.74 -11.34
C GLY A 96 -8.18 2.67 -10.26
N ILE A 97 -6.98 2.08 -10.24
CA ILE A 97 -6.57 1.18 -9.15
C ILE A 97 -6.48 1.91 -7.81
N ALA A 98 -5.89 3.11 -7.79
CA ALA A 98 -5.85 3.91 -6.56
C ALA A 98 -7.26 4.21 -6.03
N ASP A 99 -8.20 4.55 -6.91
CA ASP A 99 -9.59 4.84 -6.53
C ASP A 99 -10.33 3.61 -5.98
N VAL A 100 -10.05 2.41 -6.51
CA VAL A 100 -10.55 1.15 -5.92
C VAL A 100 -10.11 1.03 -4.47
N PHE A 101 -8.82 1.20 -4.18
CA PHE A 101 -8.32 1.07 -2.82
C PHE A 101 -8.77 2.20 -1.89
N ARG A 102 -8.84 3.44 -2.37
CA ARG A 102 -9.43 4.57 -1.62
C ARG A 102 -10.88 4.30 -1.24
N ARG A 103 -11.68 3.76 -2.16
CA ARG A 103 -13.08 3.42 -1.90
C ARG A 103 -13.25 2.27 -0.91
N GLU A 104 -12.50 1.19 -1.07
CA GLU A 104 -12.69 -0.03 -0.26
C GLU A 104 -12.03 0.07 1.12
N LEU A 105 -10.94 0.83 1.25
CA LEU A 105 -10.21 1.00 2.53
C LEU A 105 -10.61 2.30 3.26
N GLY A 106 -11.21 3.25 2.54
CA GLY A 106 -11.62 4.57 3.01
C GLY A 106 -10.53 5.62 2.76
N GLU A 107 -10.87 6.72 2.09
CA GLU A 107 -9.93 7.77 1.67
C GLU A 107 -9.06 8.33 2.80
N GLY A 108 -9.62 8.47 4.01
CA GLY A 108 -8.87 8.95 5.18
C GLY A 108 -7.90 7.93 5.79
N ASN A 109 -7.95 6.66 5.34
CA ASN A 109 -7.17 5.57 5.90
C ASN A 109 -6.00 5.11 5.02
N ILE A 110 -5.88 5.64 3.80
CA ILE A 110 -4.89 5.19 2.82
C ILE A 110 -4.24 6.35 2.07
N ILE A 111 -2.93 6.24 1.87
CA ILE A 111 -2.16 7.01 0.89
C ILE A 111 -1.72 6.06 -0.22
N VAL A 112 -1.87 6.47 -1.48
CA VAL A 112 -1.51 5.67 -2.66
C VAL A 112 -0.52 6.45 -3.51
N LEU A 113 0.69 5.90 -3.67
CA LEU A 113 1.79 6.53 -4.41
C LEU A 113 2.16 5.70 -5.63
N LEU A 114 2.30 6.33 -6.79
CA LEU A 114 2.84 5.73 -8.01
C LEU A 114 4.35 5.99 -8.10
N ASN A 115 5.16 4.93 -8.08
CA ASN A 115 6.62 5.02 -8.10
C ASN A 115 7.20 5.98 -7.03
N GLY A 116 6.48 6.17 -5.91
CA GLY A 116 6.86 7.07 -4.82
C GLY A 116 6.32 8.51 -4.93
N GLU A 117 5.57 8.82 -5.99
CA GLU A 117 4.90 10.11 -6.19
C GLU A 117 3.40 9.99 -5.98
N ASP A 118 2.75 11.05 -5.48
CA ASP A 118 1.30 11.02 -5.22
C ASP A 118 0.48 10.92 -6.51
N LEU A 119 -0.58 10.13 -6.47
CA LEU A 119 -1.56 10.02 -7.55
C LEU A 119 -2.67 11.05 -7.31
N ILE A 120 -2.51 12.24 -7.91
CA ILE A 120 -3.53 13.32 -7.91
C ILE A 120 -4.82 12.85 -8.60
#